data_AF-A0AA38WL91-F1
#
_entry.id   AF-A0AA38WL91-F1
#
_cell.length_a   1.000
_cell.length_b   1.000
_cell.length_c   1.000
_cell.angle_alpha   90.00
_cell.angle_beta   90.00
_cell.angle_gamma   90.00
#
_symmetry.space_group_name_H-M   'P 1'
#
loop_
_entity.id
_entity.type
_entity.pdbx_description
1 polymer ?
#
loop_
_entity_poly.entity_id
_entity_poly.type
_entity_poly.pdbx_seq_one_letter_code
_entity_poly.pdbx_strand_id
1 'polypeptide(L)'
;MAMGITKGCLVEVSSDDPGYHGAWYVATFLDQVEIYQSMSKKKGSSSSKNPKKIGYLVKFFSLLEDGDPCERLRGIVDPSFVRPLPPLYPTRNNVDNEVKEEATGYELYDVVDAYDREGWWMGIVTEVIKHDKYMVSFERFPDVLEYEKSKLRLHVDWIDGHWEIPRKKVYIYRGKFICEPLFGCEREDNRERDTWRMTRRHVGFECGPPL
;
A
#
# COMPACT_ATOMS: atom_id res chain seq x y z
N MET A 1 10.63 -22.19 3.32
CA MET A 1 10.72 -20.91 2.62
C MET A 1 9.41 -20.71 1.88
N ALA A 2 8.73 -19.57 2.04
CA ALA A 2 7.76 -19.16 1.03
C ALA A 2 8.54 -19.12 -0.30
N MET A 3 8.14 -19.94 -1.27
CA MET A 3 8.97 -20.18 -2.45
C MET A 3 9.18 -18.86 -3.20
N GLY A 4 10.42 -18.35 -3.24
CA GLY A 4 10.81 -17.26 -4.15
C GLY A 4 11.44 -16.00 -3.55
N ILE A 5 11.41 -15.77 -2.23
CA ILE A 5 12.03 -14.57 -1.65
C ILE A 5 13.45 -14.89 -1.16
N THR A 6 14.46 -14.30 -1.81
CA THR A 6 15.88 -14.41 -1.42
C THR A 6 16.44 -13.09 -0.94
N LYS A 7 17.48 -13.13 -0.10
CA LYS A 7 18.16 -11.95 0.44
C LYS A 7 18.56 -10.99 -0.70
N GLY A 8 18.20 -9.71 -0.54
CA GLY A 8 18.42 -8.66 -1.52
C GLY A 8 17.28 -8.46 -2.52
N CYS A 9 16.27 -9.35 -2.57
CA CYS A 9 15.12 -9.15 -3.44
C CYS A 9 14.26 -7.97 -2.98
N LEU A 10 13.69 -7.28 -3.97
CA LEU A 10 12.61 -6.33 -3.72
C LEU A 10 11.31 -7.07 -3.45
N VAL A 11 10.58 -6.59 -2.45
CA VAL A 11 9.30 -7.10 -2.00
C VAL A 11 8.36 -5.93 -1.73
N GLU A 12 7.06 -6.19 -1.70
CA GLU A 12 6.10 -5.27 -1.12
C GLU A 12 5.67 -5.76 0.26
N VAL A 13 5.54 -4.82 1.19
CA VAL A 13 5.22 -5.06 2.59
C VAL A 13 3.96 -4.27 2.94
N SER A 14 3.00 -4.94 3.56
CA SER A 14 1.79 -4.31 4.13
C SER A 14 1.84 -4.35 5.66
N SER A 15 0.88 -3.68 6.30
CA SER A 15 0.65 -3.77 7.74
C SER A 15 -0.85 -3.71 8.02
N ASP A 16 -1.30 -4.43 9.06
CA ASP A 16 -2.65 -4.32 9.61
C ASP A 16 -2.76 -3.20 10.66
N ASP A 17 -1.67 -2.51 10.96
CA ASP A 17 -1.65 -1.39 11.89
C ASP A 17 -2.65 -0.30 11.46
N PRO A 18 -3.37 0.31 12.43
CA PRO A 18 -4.24 1.44 12.16
C PRO A 18 -3.49 2.54 11.40
N GLY A 19 -4.08 3.01 10.28
CA GLY A 19 -3.47 3.99 9.40
C GLY A 19 -2.64 3.42 8.24
N TYR A 20 -2.23 2.15 8.27
CA TYR A 20 -1.43 1.51 7.20
C TYR A 20 -2.15 0.36 6.48
N HIS A 21 -3.27 -0.10 7.05
CA HIS A 21 -4.12 -1.11 6.44
C HIS A 21 -4.50 -0.80 4.98
N GLY A 22 -4.21 -1.73 4.08
CA GLY A 22 -4.52 -1.63 2.65
C GLY A 22 -3.46 -0.94 1.79
N ALA A 23 -2.33 -0.54 2.38
CA ALA A 23 -1.18 0.02 1.67
C ALA A 23 -0.06 -1.00 1.50
N TRP A 24 0.63 -0.95 0.36
CA TRP A 24 1.83 -1.72 0.06
C TRP A 24 3.05 -0.80 -0.11
N TYR A 25 4.11 -1.11 0.62
CA TYR A 25 5.36 -0.35 0.61
C TYR A 25 6.49 -1.19 0.04
N VAL A 26 7.25 -0.61 -0.89
CA VAL A 26 8.40 -1.30 -1.49
C VAL A 26 9.52 -1.39 -0.45
N ALA A 27 10.10 -2.57 -0.29
CA ALA A 27 11.22 -2.83 0.59
C ALA A 27 12.21 -3.82 -0.01
N THR A 28 13.42 -3.87 0.53
CA THR A 28 14.41 -4.92 0.27
C THR A 28 14.34 -5.95 1.38
N PHE A 29 14.19 -7.23 1.03
CA PHE A 29 14.30 -8.32 1.99
C PHE A 29 15.76 -8.52 2.40
N LEU A 30 16.05 -8.41 3.69
CA LEU A 30 17.41 -8.50 4.23
C LEU A 30 17.71 -9.87 4.84
N ASP A 31 16.82 -10.41 5.66
CA ASP A 31 17.04 -11.71 6.27
C ASP A 31 15.78 -12.31 6.91
N GLN A 32 15.86 -13.60 7.22
CA GLN A 32 14.89 -14.27 8.07
C GLN A 32 15.42 -14.29 9.52
N VAL A 33 14.61 -13.81 10.47
CA VAL A 33 14.96 -13.76 11.89
C VAL A 33 14.01 -14.59 12.74
N GLU A 34 14.51 -15.18 13.82
CA GLU A 34 13.68 -15.83 14.84
C GLU A 34 13.17 -14.77 15.84
N ILE A 35 11.86 -14.67 16.00
CA ILE A 35 11.20 -13.79 16.97
C ILE A 35 10.74 -14.63 18.16
N TYR A 36 11.16 -14.21 19.36
CA TYR A 36 10.64 -14.76 20.61
C TYR A 36 9.37 -14.01 21.01
N GLN A 37 8.23 -14.69 20.98
CA GLN A 37 7.01 -14.14 21.56
C GLN A 37 7.12 -14.17 23.10
N SER A 38 7.05 -13.02 23.74
CA SER A 38 6.85 -12.92 25.19
C SER A 38 5.38 -13.20 25.52
N MET A 39 5.01 -14.46 25.69
CA MET A 39 3.69 -14.78 26.24
C MET A 39 3.72 -14.62 27.76
N SER A 40 2.85 -13.75 28.27
CA SER A 40 2.40 -13.74 29.66
C SER A 40 1.98 -15.17 30.05
N LYS A 41 2.76 -15.83 30.91
CA LYS A 41 2.47 -17.20 31.37
C LYS A 41 1.04 -17.25 31.93
N LYS A 42 0.11 -17.93 31.25
CA LYS A 42 -1.10 -18.43 31.93
C LYS A 42 -0.64 -19.46 32.95
N LYS A 43 -0.79 -19.14 34.24
CA LYS A 43 -0.53 -20.02 35.38
C LYS A 43 -1.35 -21.31 35.18
N GLY A 44 -0.69 -22.43 34.86
CA GLY A 44 -1.34 -23.75 34.80
C GLY A 44 -1.05 -24.64 33.59
N SER A 45 -0.32 -24.19 32.57
CA SER A 45 0.07 -25.05 31.43
C SER A 45 1.43 -25.70 31.67
N SER A 46 1.48 -27.03 31.61
CA SER A 46 2.71 -27.82 31.54
C SER A 46 3.53 -27.49 30.27
N SER A 47 4.81 -27.89 30.30
CA SER A 47 5.92 -27.53 29.41
C SER A 47 5.70 -27.69 27.90
N SER A 48 4.92 -26.81 27.29
CA SER A 48 4.93 -26.65 25.83
C SER A 48 6.12 -25.75 25.46
N LYS A 49 7.07 -26.28 24.69
CA LYS A 49 8.15 -25.47 24.11
C LYS A 49 7.49 -24.38 23.27
N ASN A 50 7.70 -23.11 23.61
CA ASN A 50 7.14 -21.99 22.85
C ASN A 50 7.53 -22.14 21.37
N PRO A 51 6.57 -22.13 20.42
CA PRO A 51 6.91 -22.16 19.01
C PRO A 51 7.68 -20.89 18.65
N LYS A 52 8.87 -21.07 18.05
CA LYS A 52 9.64 -19.96 17.50
C LYS A 52 8.85 -19.36 16.34
N LYS A 53 8.55 -18.06 16.38
CA LYS A 53 7.93 -17.36 15.25
C LYS A 53 9.03 -16.85 14.33
N ILE A 54 8.82 -16.96 13.02
CA ILE A 54 9.73 -16.42 12.02
C ILE A 54 9.26 -15.00 11.65
N GLY A 55 10.20 -14.07 11.54
CA GLY A 55 10.02 -12.72 10.99
C GLY A 55 10.93 -12.46 9.80
N TYR A 56 10.55 -11.51 8.96
CA TYR A 56 11.37 -11.02 7.86
C TYR A 56 11.92 -9.63 8.23
N LEU A 57 13.25 -9.51 8.24
CA LEU A 57 13.92 -8.23 8.33
C LEU A 57 13.92 -7.59 6.94
N VAL A 58 13.36 -6.39 6.84
CA VAL A 58 13.26 -5.63 5.59
C VAL A 58 13.83 -4.22 5.76
N LYS A 59 14.27 -3.61 4.66
CA LYS A 59 14.64 -2.18 4.58
C LYS A 59 13.73 -1.49 3.59
N PHE A 60 12.90 -0.56 4.05
CA PHE A 60 11.93 0.14 3.20
C PHE A 60 12.64 1.03 2.19
N PHE A 61 11.98 1.29 1.05
CA PHE A 61 12.54 2.13 0.00
C PHE A 61 12.30 3.62 0.27
N SER A 62 11.09 3.99 0.65
CA SER A 62 10.64 5.36 0.80
C SER A 62 10.59 5.83 2.26
N LEU A 63 10.39 4.92 3.22
CA LEU A 63 10.27 5.25 4.64
C LEU A 63 11.65 5.45 5.29
N LEU A 64 11.75 6.48 6.13
CA LEU A 64 12.99 6.90 6.82
C LEU A 64 12.91 6.59 8.33
N GLU A 65 14.06 6.44 8.96
CA GLU A 65 14.17 6.27 10.42
C GLU A 65 13.85 7.58 11.16
N ASP A 66 13.30 7.44 12.37
CA ASP A 66 13.08 8.59 13.25
C ASP A 66 14.42 9.15 13.74
N GLY A 67 14.70 10.40 13.40
CA GLY A 67 15.91 11.10 13.84
C GLY A 67 17.10 11.01 12.89
N ASP A 68 16.99 10.25 11.79
CA ASP A 68 17.98 10.27 10.70
C ASP A 68 17.28 10.24 9.32
N PRO A 69 17.10 11.42 8.68
CA PRO A 69 16.45 11.49 7.37
C PRO A 69 17.30 10.92 6.22
N CYS A 70 18.56 10.52 6.49
CA CYS A 70 19.43 9.90 5.50
C CYS A 70 19.36 8.36 5.54
N GLU A 71 18.82 7.77 6.61
CA GLU A 71 18.71 6.33 6.76
C GLU A 71 17.27 5.83 6.53
N ARG A 72 17.16 4.75 5.75
CA ARG A 72 15.86 4.14 5.47
C ARG A 72 15.47 3.18 6.58
N LEU A 73 14.18 3.23 6.92
CA LEU A 73 13.55 2.44 7.97
C LEU A 73 13.81 0.94 7.77
N ARG A 74 14.23 0.28 8.84
CA ARG A 74 14.27 -1.19 8.91
C ARG A 74 13.19 -1.70 9.86
N GLY A 75 12.53 -2.78 9.44
CA GLY A 75 11.46 -3.39 10.21
C GLY A 75 11.57 -4.89 10.22
N ILE A 76 11.10 -5.51 11.31
CA ILE A 76 10.79 -6.94 11.34
C ILE A 76 9.30 -7.06 11.09
N VAL A 77 8.92 -7.75 10.01
CA VAL A 77 7.53 -7.94 9.61
C VAL A 77 7.15 -9.41 9.59
N ASP A 78 5.86 -9.69 9.74
CA ASP A 78 5.35 -11.04 9.57
C ASP A 78 5.48 -11.46 8.09
N PRO A 79 5.99 -12.66 7.78
CA PRO A 79 6.05 -13.14 6.39
C PRO A 79 4.71 -13.12 5.65
N SER A 80 3.58 -13.20 6.36
CA SER A 80 2.23 -13.10 5.75
C SER A 80 1.89 -11.72 5.20
N PHE A 81 2.58 -10.66 5.63
CA PHE A 81 2.42 -9.31 5.11
C PHE A 81 3.43 -8.97 4.00
N VAL A 82 4.17 -9.96 3.49
CA VAL A 82 5.19 -9.77 2.47
C VAL A 82 4.82 -10.52 1.20
N ARG A 83 4.91 -9.83 0.06
CA ARG A 83 4.75 -10.42 -1.28
C ARG A 83 5.90 -9.99 -2.21
N PRO A 84 6.18 -10.71 -3.30
CA PRO A 84 7.09 -10.24 -4.34
C PRO A 84 6.62 -8.91 -4.94
N LEU A 85 7.45 -8.24 -5.76
CA LEU A 85 6.94 -7.12 -6.55
C LEU A 85 5.87 -7.60 -7.56
N PRO A 86 4.77 -6.86 -7.72
CA PRO A 86 3.77 -7.19 -8.73
C PRO A 86 4.36 -7.08 -10.15
N PRO A 87 3.81 -7.81 -11.13
CA PRO A 87 4.20 -7.67 -12.52
C PRO A 87 3.99 -6.22 -12.99
N LEU A 88 4.91 -5.70 -13.80
CA LEU A 88 4.81 -4.32 -14.31
C LEU A 88 3.57 -4.12 -15.21
N TYR A 89 3.17 -5.17 -15.93
CA TYR A 89 2.06 -5.16 -16.86
C TYR A 89 1.16 -6.39 -16.62
N PRO A 90 0.28 -6.35 -15.62
CA PRO A 90 -0.63 -7.45 -15.32
C PRO A 90 -1.74 -7.52 -16.39
N THR A 91 -1.80 -8.64 -17.13
CA THR A 91 -2.73 -8.83 -18.25
C THR A 91 -4.09 -9.36 -17.80
N ARG A 92 -5.19 -8.70 -18.21
CA ARG A 92 -6.57 -9.05 -17.78
C ARG A 92 -7.08 -10.41 -18.24
N ASN A 93 -6.50 -11.01 -19.29
CA ASN A 93 -6.82 -12.36 -19.75
C ASN A 93 -5.70 -12.88 -20.69
N ASN A 94 -5.53 -14.21 -20.70
CA ASN A 94 -4.75 -14.97 -21.69
C ASN A 94 -5.34 -14.78 -23.11
N VAL A 95 -5.01 -13.69 -23.78
CA VAL A 95 -5.20 -13.58 -25.23
C VAL A 95 -3.81 -13.61 -25.84
N ASP A 96 -3.54 -14.64 -26.64
CA ASP A 96 -2.29 -14.88 -27.38
C ASP A 96 -2.01 -13.82 -28.46
N ASN A 97 -2.13 -12.54 -28.13
CA ASN A 97 -1.78 -11.47 -29.03
C ASN A 97 -1.01 -10.41 -28.24
N GLU A 98 0.26 -10.26 -28.60
CA GLU A 98 1.16 -9.18 -28.22
C GLU A 98 0.53 -7.81 -28.48
N VAL A 99 -0.37 -7.36 -27.62
CA VAL A 99 -0.72 -5.96 -27.51
C VAL A 99 0.03 -5.46 -26.28
N LYS A 100 1.13 -4.76 -26.54
CA LYS A 100 1.86 -4.00 -25.52
C LYS A 100 0.89 -3.01 -24.87
N GLU A 101 0.37 -3.38 -23.71
CA GLU A 101 -0.68 -2.71 -22.93
C GLU A 101 -0.27 -1.36 -22.29
N GLU A 102 0.77 -0.69 -22.80
CA GLU A 102 1.03 0.71 -22.43
C GLU A 102 -0.16 1.63 -22.82
N ALA A 103 -1.04 1.17 -23.71
CA ALA A 103 -2.08 1.98 -24.36
C ALA A 103 -3.48 1.93 -23.72
N THR A 104 -3.86 0.92 -22.93
CA THR A 104 -5.22 0.87 -22.38
C THR A 104 -5.29 1.60 -21.04
N GLY A 105 -6.15 2.61 -20.93
CA GLY A 105 -6.45 3.28 -19.67
C GLY A 105 -7.18 2.36 -18.69
N TYR A 106 -7.53 2.88 -17.52
CA TYR A 106 -8.40 2.17 -16.59
C TYR A 106 -9.87 2.35 -16.97
N GLU A 107 -10.69 1.38 -16.62
CA GLU A 107 -12.12 1.36 -16.83
C GLU A 107 -12.85 1.57 -15.51
N LEU A 108 -14.12 1.94 -15.62
CA LEU A 108 -15.01 2.04 -14.47
C LEU A 108 -15.03 0.71 -13.70
N TYR A 109 -14.94 0.83 -12.37
CA TYR A 109 -14.94 -0.26 -11.38
C TYR A 109 -13.70 -1.15 -11.35
N ASP A 110 -12.65 -0.79 -12.10
CA ASP A 110 -11.35 -1.44 -11.93
C ASP A 110 -10.81 -1.21 -10.51
N VAL A 111 -10.23 -2.27 -9.95
CA VAL A 111 -9.47 -2.19 -8.71
C VAL A 111 -8.06 -1.77 -9.08
N VAL A 112 -7.60 -0.67 -8.50
CA VAL A 112 -6.29 -0.07 -8.77
C VAL A 112 -5.54 0.12 -7.46
N ASP A 113 -4.22 0.19 -7.54
CA ASP A 113 -3.40 0.77 -6.48
C ASP A 113 -3.04 2.21 -6.85
N ALA A 114 -3.33 3.16 -5.98
CA ALA A 114 -2.92 4.56 -6.12
C ALA A 114 -1.65 4.84 -5.31
N TYR A 115 -0.65 5.46 -5.93
CA TYR A 115 0.58 5.85 -5.25
C TYR A 115 0.39 7.16 -4.47
N ASP A 116 0.30 7.04 -3.16
CA ASP A 116 0.11 8.14 -2.24
C ASP A 116 0.83 7.85 -0.92
N ARG A 117 1.26 8.88 -0.17
CA ARG A 117 1.99 8.74 1.11
C ARG A 117 3.04 7.62 1.07
N GLU A 118 3.86 7.63 0.01
CA GLU A 118 5.01 6.73 -0.16
C GLU A 118 4.67 5.23 -0.29
N GLY A 119 3.39 4.90 -0.50
CA GLY A 119 2.89 3.54 -0.67
C GLY A 119 1.81 3.41 -1.75
N TRP A 120 1.44 2.18 -2.05
CA TRP A 120 0.41 1.81 -3.02
C TRP A 120 -0.88 1.43 -2.29
N TRP A 121 -1.93 2.24 -2.45
CA TRP A 121 -3.20 2.12 -1.74
C TRP A 121 -4.28 1.53 -2.63
N MET A 122 -4.87 0.41 -2.22
CA MET A 122 -5.98 -0.21 -2.97
C MET A 122 -7.19 0.75 -3.01
N GLY A 123 -7.70 1.00 -4.21
CA GLY A 123 -8.91 1.77 -4.45
C GLY A 123 -9.68 1.24 -5.67
N ILE A 124 -10.81 1.89 -5.96
CA ILE A 124 -11.70 1.53 -7.07
C ILE A 124 -11.94 2.77 -7.94
N VAL A 125 -11.76 2.61 -9.25
CA VAL A 125 -12.10 3.66 -10.24
C VAL A 125 -13.61 3.88 -10.28
N THR A 126 -14.06 5.08 -9.94
CA THR A 126 -15.47 5.49 -9.95
C THR A 126 -15.81 6.45 -11.08
N GLU A 127 -14.83 7.04 -11.73
CA GLU A 127 -15.01 7.88 -12.91
C GLU A 127 -13.75 7.86 -13.79
N VAL A 128 -13.95 7.85 -15.11
CA VAL A 128 -12.87 7.99 -16.11
C VAL A 128 -12.99 9.37 -16.73
N ILE A 129 -11.99 10.22 -16.48
CA ILE A 129 -11.94 11.61 -16.95
C ILE A 129 -11.08 11.69 -18.23
N LYS A 130 -11.23 12.78 -18.99
CA LYS A 130 -10.36 13.08 -20.14
C LYS A 130 -8.89 13.25 -19.71
N HIS A 131 -7.96 12.99 -20.63
CA HIS A 131 -6.52 13.17 -20.45
C HIS A 131 -5.91 12.25 -19.37
N ASP A 132 -6.29 10.96 -19.37
CA ASP A 132 -5.67 9.95 -18.49
C ASP A 132 -5.77 10.26 -17.00
N LYS A 133 -6.93 10.79 -16.59
CA LYS A 133 -7.28 11.10 -15.20
C LYS A 133 -8.44 10.23 -14.74
N TYR A 134 -8.42 9.86 -13.47
CA TYR A 134 -9.38 8.93 -12.89
C TYR A 134 -9.78 9.38 -11.49
N MET A 135 -11.06 9.25 -11.16
CA MET A 135 -11.52 9.38 -9.78
C MET A 135 -11.45 8.00 -9.12
N VAL A 136 -10.76 7.92 -7.99
CA VAL A 136 -10.55 6.69 -7.23
C VAL A 136 -11.15 6.83 -5.84
N SER A 137 -11.98 5.87 -5.45
CA SER A 137 -12.57 5.75 -4.13
C SER A 137 -11.81 4.71 -3.29
N PHE A 138 -11.75 4.92 -1.97
CA PHE A 138 -11.04 4.06 -1.03
C PHE A 138 -11.99 3.49 0.02
N GLU A 139 -11.79 2.25 0.47
CA GLU A 139 -12.72 1.59 1.41
C GLU A 139 -12.89 2.35 2.73
N ARG A 140 -11.79 2.88 3.28
CA ARG A 140 -11.76 3.48 4.61
C ARG A 140 -12.21 4.93 4.62
N PHE A 141 -12.29 5.58 3.47
CA PHE A 141 -12.58 7.01 3.36
C PHE A 141 -13.65 7.23 2.29
N PRO A 142 -14.75 7.96 2.59
CA PRO A 142 -15.71 8.36 1.56
C PRO A 142 -15.09 9.34 0.53
N ASP A 143 -13.81 9.69 0.70
CA ASP A 143 -13.05 10.53 -0.19
C ASP A 143 -12.85 9.84 -1.53
N VAL A 144 -13.25 10.53 -2.58
CA VAL A 144 -12.93 10.20 -3.97
C VAL A 144 -11.88 11.21 -4.43
N LEU A 145 -10.71 10.72 -4.82
CA LEU A 145 -9.58 11.56 -5.20
C LEU A 145 -9.22 11.39 -6.67
N GLU A 146 -8.80 12.49 -7.32
CA GLU A 146 -8.34 12.48 -8.71
C GLU A 146 -6.88 12.02 -8.77
N TYR A 147 -6.58 11.05 -9.64
CA TYR A 147 -5.23 10.58 -9.94
C TYR A 147 -4.98 10.56 -11.45
N GLU A 148 -3.74 10.90 -11.82
CA GLU A 148 -3.22 10.67 -13.16
C GLU A 148 -2.88 9.18 -13.37
N LYS A 149 -2.93 8.70 -14.62
CA LYS A 149 -2.55 7.31 -14.97
C LYS A 149 -1.18 6.90 -14.41
N SER A 150 -0.22 7.82 -14.38
CA SER A 150 1.15 7.60 -13.89
C SER A 150 1.25 7.31 -12.38
N LYS A 151 0.21 7.66 -11.62
CA LYS A 151 0.09 7.43 -10.17
C LYS A 151 -0.75 6.21 -9.85
N LEU A 152 -1.26 5.52 -10.85
CA LEU A 152 -2.07 4.34 -10.69
C LEU A 152 -1.36 3.13 -11.29
N ARG A 153 -1.66 1.96 -10.75
CA ARG A 153 -1.41 0.66 -11.39
C ARG A 153 -2.62 -0.23 -11.17
N LEU A 154 -2.78 -1.26 -12.00
CA LEU A 154 -3.80 -2.26 -11.75
C LEU A 154 -3.50 -3.00 -10.44
N HIS A 155 -4.51 -3.19 -9.60
CA HIS A 155 -4.36 -3.98 -8.40
C HIS A 155 -4.21 -5.45 -8.77
N VAL A 156 -3.32 -6.15 -8.06
CA VAL A 156 -3.16 -7.61 -8.15
C VAL A 156 -3.01 -8.19 -6.76
N ASP A 157 -3.64 -9.34 -6.56
CA ASP A 157 -3.56 -10.14 -5.34
C ASP A 157 -2.46 -11.19 -5.50
N TRP A 158 -1.66 -11.40 -4.46
CA TRP A 158 -0.68 -12.49 -4.39
C TRP A 158 -1.30 -13.63 -3.58
N ILE A 159 -1.77 -14.66 -4.28
CA ILE A 159 -2.51 -15.78 -3.69
C ILE A 159 -1.79 -17.05 -4.09
N ASP A 160 -1.48 -17.92 -3.13
CA ASP A 160 -0.89 -19.25 -3.36
C ASP A 160 0.27 -19.28 -4.38
N GLY A 161 1.14 -18.29 -4.34
CA GLY A 161 2.35 -18.24 -5.17
C GLY A 161 2.15 -17.71 -6.59
N HIS A 162 1.01 -17.11 -6.92
CA HIS A 162 0.77 -16.49 -8.22
C HIS A 162 0.01 -15.15 -8.08
N TRP A 163 0.09 -14.35 -9.14
CA TRP A 163 -0.59 -13.06 -9.23
C TRP A 163 -1.96 -13.23 -9.88
N GLU A 164 -2.99 -12.75 -9.22
CA GLU A 164 -4.35 -12.71 -9.74
C GLU A 164 -4.84 -11.26 -9.85
N ILE A 165 -5.56 -10.94 -10.94
CA ILE A 165 -6.25 -9.67 -11.08
C ILE A 165 -7.65 -9.84 -10.47
N PRO A 166 -8.03 -9.02 -9.48
CA PRO A 166 -9.36 -9.10 -8.91
C PRO A 166 -10.42 -8.72 -9.94
N ARG A 167 -11.62 -9.26 -9.77
CA ARG A 167 -12.79 -8.77 -10.51
C ARG A 167 -13.07 -7.32 -10.14
N LYS A 168 -13.71 -6.59 -11.07
CA LYS A 168 -14.24 -5.26 -10.84
C LYS A 168 -15.10 -5.21 -9.58
N LYS A 169 -14.95 -4.15 -8.79
CA LYS A 169 -15.63 -3.97 -7.49
C LYS A 169 -16.41 -2.66 -7.49
N VAL A 170 -17.45 -2.58 -6.66
CA VAL A 170 -18.21 -1.35 -6.41
C VAL A 170 -18.42 -1.24 -4.90
N TYR A 171 -18.05 -0.11 -4.30
CA TYR A 171 -18.44 0.17 -2.92
C TYR A 171 -19.91 0.60 -2.87
N ILE A 172 -20.68 0.00 -1.97
CA ILE A 172 -22.08 0.38 -1.71
C ILE A 172 -22.09 1.11 -0.37
N TYR A 173 -22.26 2.43 -0.38
CA TYR A 173 -22.44 3.21 0.84
C TYR A 173 -23.93 3.40 1.13
N ARG A 174 -24.41 2.94 2.29
CA ARG A 174 -25.81 3.07 2.73
C ARG A 174 -26.87 2.60 1.72
N GLY A 175 -26.60 1.53 0.98
CA GLY A 175 -27.54 0.97 0.01
C GLY A 175 -27.70 1.79 -1.29
N LYS A 176 -26.86 2.82 -1.50
CA LYS A 176 -26.74 3.52 -2.78
C LYS A 176 -25.42 3.11 -3.45
N PHE A 177 -25.48 2.82 -4.74
CA PHE A 177 -24.28 2.74 -5.58
C PHE A 177 -23.58 4.10 -5.49
N ILE A 178 -22.25 4.11 -5.27
CA ILE A 178 -21.45 5.32 -5.44
C ILE A 178 -21.37 5.59 -6.95
N CYS A 179 -22.46 6.15 -7.48
CA CYS A 179 -22.66 6.60 -8.85
C CYS A 179 -23.56 7.83 -8.80
N GLU A 180 -23.11 8.87 -8.09
CA GLU A 180 -23.55 10.26 -8.23
C GLU A 180 -22.67 11.13 -7.31
N PRO A 181 -22.31 12.37 -7.70
CA PRO A 181 -21.52 13.27 -6.87
C PRO A 181 -22.41 13.66 -5.69
N LEU A 182 -22.32 12.91 -4.58
CA LEU A 182 -23.22 13.10 -3.45
C LEU A 182 -22.94 14.36 -2.64
N PHE A 183 -22.05 15.26 -3.08
CA PHE A 183 -22.11 16.66 -2.70
C PHE A 183 -21.71 17.50 -3.92
N GLY A 184 -22.54 18.50 -4.23
CA GLY A 184 -22.29 19.44 -5.31
C GLY A 184 -20.89 20.04 -5.20
N CYS A 185 -20.32 20.34 -6.36
CA CYS A 185 -19.23 21.27 -6.50
C CYS A 185 -19.71 22.65 -6.00
N GLU A 186 -19.74 22.85 -4.69
CA GLU A 186 -19.63 24.18 -4.11
C GLU A 186 -18.16 24.35 -3.77
N ARG A 187 -17.56 25.39 -4.36
CA ARG A 187 -16.27 25.92 -3.92
C ARG A 187 -16.47 26.43 -2.49
N GLU A 188 -16.40 25.54 -1.52
CA GLU A 188 -16.34 25.97 -0.13
C GLU A 188 -14.90 26.33 0.22
N ASP A 189 -14.82 27.49 0.87
CA ASP A 189 -13.64 28.29 1.08
C ASP A 189 -12.47 27.51 1.67
N ASN A 190 -11.30 27.86 1.19
CA ASN A 190 -10.03 27.20 1.39
C ASN A 190 -9.47 27.48 2.80
N ARG A 191 -10.10 26.93 3.85
CA ARG A 191 -9.70 27.20 5.25
C ARG A 191 -9.74 26.05 6.25
N GLU A 192 -10.14 24.83 5.87
CA GLU A 192 -10.07 23.64 6.76
C GLU A 192 -9.17 22.51 6.22
N ARG A 193 -8.15 22.86 5.42
CA ARG A 193 -7.06 21.92 5.07
C ARG A 193 -6.03 21.70 6.20
N ASP A 194 -6.26 22.24 7.40
CA ASP A 194 -5.24 22.37 8.45
C ASP A 194 -5.37 21.42 9.65
N THR A 195 -6.27 20.43 9.65
CA THR A 195 -6.41 19.51 10.81
C THR A 195 -5.71 18.15 10.68
N TRP A 196 -5.05 17.84 9.55
CA TRP A 196 -4.11 16.70 9.46
C TRP A 196 -2.68 17.12 9.06
N ARG A 197 -2.36 18.42 9.15
CA ARG A 197 -0.99 18.94 8.98
C ARG A 197 -0.08 18.74 10.20
N MET A 198 -0.45 17.88 11.14
CA MET A 198 0.35 17.51 12.31
C MET A 198 0.54 15.98 12.28
N THR A 199 1.65 15.44 11.78
CA THR A 199 2.96 15.51 12.42
C THR A 199 4.09 15.23 11.42
N ARG A 200 4.62 16.27 10.78
CA ARG A 200 6.07 16.43 10.67
C ARG A 200 6.47 17.37 11.80
N ARG A 201 7.03 16.85 12.90
CA ARG A 201 7.97 17.69 13.65
C ARG A 201 9.30 17.63 12.89
N HIS A 202 9.44 18.50 11.91
CA HIS A 202 10.77 19.02 11.59
C HIS A 202 11.19 19.87 12.79
N VAL A 203 12.00 19.31 13.69
CA VAL A 203 12.88 20.15 14.51
C VAL A 203 14.04 20.48 13.59
N GLY A 204 13.94 21.60 12.88
CA GLY A 204 15.05 22.14 12.12
C GLY A 204 16.15 22.56 13.07
N PHE A 205 17.31 21.92 12.99
CA PHE A 205 18.56 22.55 13.37
C PHE A 205 19.06 23.29 12.13
N GLU A 206 19.03 24.62 12.17
CA GLU A 206 19.68 25.47 11.19
C GLU A 206 21.20 25.36 11.36
N CYS A 207 21.89 24.74 10.41
CA CYS A 207 23.33 24.95 10.25
C CYS A 207 23.53 26.21 9.40
N GLY A 208 23.90 27.32 10.04
CA GLY A 208 24.36 28.53 9.36
C GLY A 208 25.73 28.33 8.68
N PRO A 209 26.07 29.12 7.65
CA PRO A 209 27.34 28.98 6.93
C PRO A 209 28.54 29.46 7.78
N PRO A 210 29.74 28.90 7.55
CA PRO A 210 30.95 29.26 8.29
C PRO A 210 31.43 30.68 7.90
N LEU A 211 31.94 31.40 8.91
CA LEU A 211 32.69 32.66 8.77
C LEU A 211 34.01 32.46 8.03
#